data_AF-A0A7Y7YZC1-F1
#
_entry.id   AF-A0A7Y7YZC1-F1
#
_cell.length_a   1.000
_cell.length_b   1.000
_cell.length_c   1.000
_cell.angle_alpha   90.00
_cell.angle_beta   90.00
_cell.angle_gamma   90.00
#
_symmetry.space_group_name_H-M   'P 1'
#
loop_
_entity.id
_entity.type
_entity.pdbx_description
1 polymer ?
#
loop_
_entity_poly.entity_id
_entity_poly.type
_entity_poly.pdbx_seq_one_letter_code
_entity_poly.pdbx_strand_id
1 'polypeptide(L)'
;MKRAEFLAQPEVVDFLAWLQVNLPVLSFNLRFKASNFVPGGLIAQVQGFEQVIKHYRWKASWQDTHQNNVDSQTWTQTLRSLGQLREWLTSAVTACDDVQALAACLQVLRWGGVQGAIPFLQRLAAEGRLTNYLRNMAGLMALDTDHDLEDLNAESVQRFDAGLTKIHALLDVSGSPIYDSRVGAAMGMLYSLFREQWTGKGKPLLAFPSGGARGNQLRNPGAFVNGLAAPQFSSINYETWARWQVRLGWIIRALLERTSWFSEHGALPARCHAFEASLFMLGYDLRCFGVPPTPLEPVTQAQHSERESTGWVPTGHPFSQVIQDYLMFRRSGAEDNKASFVDWLSTHPRDAKTISRATAQGYCFAFSMQEFDLFGRPIETLERIVEGGKDGLCAALGYKELEPFTLADERVNVCLVDVLITGKAYQQATSAQARVEFILSAGYAGTENAARTLMALGRNVGNHFGLLDAEHLPTPVFEQFFHSCSLDA
;
A
#
# COMPACT_ATOMS: atom_id res chain seq x y z
N MET A 1 16.47 20.66 -6.13
CA MET A 1 15.80 21.45 -5.07
C MET A 1 16.22 20.98 -3.69
N LYS A 2 16.80 21.89 -2.91
CA LYS A 2 17.26 21.66 -1.53
C LYS A 2 16.18 22.00 -0.50
N ARG A 3 16.37 21.59 0.76
CA ARG A 3 15.44 21.86 1.88
C ARG A 3 15.10 23.34 2.02
N ALA A 4 16.13 24.20 2.06
CA ALA A 4 15.95 25.63 2.27
C ALA A 4 15.14 26.28 1.13
N GLU A 5 15.42 25.90 -0.11
CA GLU A 5 14.69 26.36 -1.30
C GLU A 5 13.22 25.90 -1.25
N PHE A 6 12.99 24.62 -0.92
CA PHE A 6 11.65 24.06 -0.81
C PHE A 6 10.80 24.80 0.23
N LEU A 7 11.36 25.02 1.43
CA LEU A 7 10.68 25.69 2.55
C LEU A 7 10.51 27.20 2.35
N ALA A 8 11.29 27.81 1.46
CA ALA A 8 11.18 29.24 1.14
C ALA A 8 10.07 29.56 0.13
N GLN A 9 9.45 28.55 -0.49
CA GLN A 9 8.36 28.76 -1.44
C GLN A 9 7.14 29.39 -0.72
N PRO A 10 6.55 30.48 -1.24
CA PRO A 10 5.48 31.21 -0.54
C PRO A 10 4.32 30.32 -0.07
N GLU A 11 3.87 29.40 -0.93
CA GLU A 11 2.78 28.48 -0.61
C GLU A 11 3.13 27.50 0.52
N VAL A 12 4.39 27.06 0.62
CA VAL A 12 4.87 26.18 1.70
C VAL A 12 4.96 26.95 3.01
N VAL A 13 5.44 28.21 2.97
CA VAL A 13 5.50 29.09 4.13
C VAL A 13 4.09 29.34 4.70
N ASP A 14 3.14 29.68 3.82
CA ASP A 14 1.76 29.94 4.21
C ASP A 14 1.06 28.67 4.71
N PHE A 15 1.35 27.51 4.10
CA PHE A 15 0.83 26.23 4.57
C PHE A 15 1.36 25.87 5.96
N LEU A 16 2.65 26.08 6.23
CA LEU A 16 3.23 25.88 7.57
C LEU A 16 2.59 26.80 8.61
N ALA A 17 2.37 28.08 8.27
CA ALA A 17 1.69 29.03 9.14
C ALA A 17 0.24 28.59 9.41
N TRP A 18 -0.47 28.14 8.36
CA TRP A 18 -1.82 27.62 8.49
C TRP A 18 -1.88 26.39 9.39
N LEU A 19 -0.97 25.43 9.22
CA LEU A 19 -0.90 24.23 10.06
C LEU A 19 -0.67 24.60 11.53
N GLN A 20 0.27 25.52 11.80
CA GLN A 20 0.59 25.97 13.16
C GLN A 20 -0.65 26.54 13.89
N VAL A 21 -1.50 27.29 13.18
CA VAL A 21 -2.71 27.90 13.74
C VAL A 21 -3.86 26.91 13.84
N ASN A 22 -4.08 26.09 12.82
CA ASN A 22 -5.31 25.31 12.68
C ASN A 22 -5.23 23.93 13.34
N LEU A 23 -4.07 23.26 13.33
CA LEU A 23 -3.98 21.89 13.85
C LEU A 23 -4.40 21.75 15.33
N PRO A 24 -4.13 22.70 16.25
CA PRO A 24 -4.61 22.59 17.63
C PRO A 24 -6.13 22.71 17.79
N VAL A 25 -6.80 23.38 16.86
CA VAL A 25 -8.23 23.73 16.97
C VAL A 25 -9.14 22.87 16.11
N LEU A 26 -8.60 22.18 15.10
CA LEU A 26 -9.37 21.25 14.27
C LEU A 26 -9.94 20.11 15.10
N SER A 27 -11.22 19.83 14.86
CA SER A 27 -11.94 18.71 15.48
C SER A 27 -12.02 17.54 14.52
N PHE A 28 -11.84 16.33 15.05
CA PHE A 28 -11.86 15.09 14.28
C PHE A 28 -12.84 14.09 14.89
N ASN A 29 -13.63 13.46 14.03
CA ASN A 29 -14.53 12.36 14.38
C ASN A 29 -13.91 11.03 13.93
N LEU A 30 -13.05 10.45 14.77
CA LEU A 30 -12.40 9.17 14.47
C LEU A 30 -13.46 8.06 14.45
N ARG A 31 -13.52 7.30 13.35
CA ARG A 31 -14.45 6.18 13.18
C ARG A 31 -13.78 5.02 12.44
N PHE A 32 -13.33 4.03 13.21
CA PHE A 32 -12.74 2.80 12.69
C PHE A 32 -13.70 1.65 12.89
N LYS A 33 -13.90 0.87 11.82
CA LYS A 33 -14.65 -0.38 11.92
C LYS A 33 -13.82 -1.42 12.68
N ALA A 34 -14.51 -2.37 13.31
CA ALA A 34 -13.82 -3.48 13.95
C ALA A 34 -13.11 -4.32 12.88
N SER A 35 -11.83 -4.60 13.09
CA SER A 35 -11.03 -5.42 12.18
C SER A 35 -9.91 -6.13 12.93
N ASN A 36 -9.16 -6.98 12.24
CA ASN A 36 -7.94 -7.60 12.80
C ASN A 36 -6.91 -6.55 13.22
N PHE A 37 -6.87 -5.39 12.53
CA PHE A 37 -5.99 -4.28 12.87
C PHE A 37 -6.57 -3.37 13.95
N VAL A 38 -7.89 -3.26 14.06
CA VAL A 38 -8.55 -2.44 15.10
C VAL A 38 -9.58 -3.29 15.84
N PRO A 39 -9.14 -4.20 16.74
CA PRO A 39 -10.06 -5.03 17.50
C PRO A 39 -11.07 -4.19 18.26
N GLY A 40 -12.37 -4.47 18.07
CA GLY A 40 -13.48 -3.73 18.67
C GLY A 40 -13.78 -2.36 18.05
N GLY A 41 -13.03 -1.94 17.01
CA GLY A 41 -13.18 -0.64 16.37
C GLY A 41 -12.74 0.54 17.24
N LEU A 42 -13.06 1.75 16.78
CA LEU A 42 -12.83 3.00 17.49
C LEU A 42 -13.87 4.04 17.08
N ILE A 43 -14.50 4.70 18.05
CA ILE A 43 -15.31 5.91 17.84
C ILE A 43 -14.84 6.94 18.88
N ALA A 44 -14.35 8.09 18.43
CA ALA A 44 -13.91 9.16 19.33
C ALA A 44 -14.04 10.53 18.66
N GLN A 45 -14.41 11.54 19.44
CA GLN A 45 -14.30 12.94 19.04
C GLN A 45 -13.10 13.54 19.74
N VAL A 46 -12.21 14.14 18.98
CA VAL A 46 -10.96 14.70 19.50
C VAL A 46 -10.71 16.06 18.88
N GLN A 47 -10.00 16.92 19.60
CA GLN A 47 -9.55 18.20 19.09
C GLN A 47 -8.02 18.23 19.07
N GLY A 48 -7.47 18.50 17.89
CA GLY A 48 -6.04 18.57 17.66
C GLY A 48 -5.27 17.25 17.67
N PHE A 49 -4.08 17.31 17.09
CA PHE A 49 -3.22 16.15 16.82
C PHE A 49 -2.70 15.45 18.07
N GLU A 50 -2.44 16.18 19.16
CA GLU A 50 -1.97 15.60 20.43
C GLU A 50 -3.06 14.78 21.14
N GLN A 51 -4.34 15.00 20.83
CA GLN A 51 -5.41 14.13 21.31
C GLN A 51 -5.61 12.92 20.39
N VAL A 52 -5.44 13.07 19.08
CA VAL A 52 -5.53 11.95 18.12
C VAL A 52 -4.59 10.80 18.51
N ILE A 53 -3.34 11.09 18.84
CA ILE A 53 -2.34 10.06 19.15
C ILE A 53 -2.68 9.24 20.41
N LYS A 54 -3.41 9.82 21.38
CA LYS A 54 -3.87 9.11 22.58
C LYS A 54 -4.89 8.02 22.26
N HIS A 55 -5.53 8.12 21.09
CA HIS A 55 -6.45 7.11 20.56
C HIS A 55 -5.80 6.18 19.53
N TYR A 56 -4.46 6.25 19.34
CA TYR A 56 -3.77 5.37 18.39
C TYR A 56 -4.09 3.91 18.68
N ARG A 57 -4.62 3.23 17.66
CA ARG A 57 -5.00 1.82 17.73
C ARG A 57 -4.77 1.15 16.38
N TRP A 58 -3.69 0.40 16.30
CA TRP A 58 -3.40 -0.43 15.13
C TRP A 58 -2.60 -1.65 15.55
N LYS A 59 -3.24 -2.82 15.52
CA LYS A 59 -2.64 -4.11 15.84
C LYS A 59 -1.67 -4.50 14.72
N ALA A 60 -0.44 -4.79 15.10
CA ALA A 60 0.62 -5.31 14.27
C ALA A 60 1.42 -6.34 15.08
N SER A 61 2.07 -7.25 14.37
CA SER A 61 2.88 -8.32 14.97
C SER A 61 4.13 -8.58 14.14
N TRP A 62 5.23 -8.91 14.79
CA TRP A 62 6.49 -9.29 14.14
C TRP A 62 7.26 -10.28 15.02
N GLN A 63 8.39 -10.80 14.53
CA GLN A 63 9.25 -11.72 15.27
C GLN A 63 10.59 -11.07 15.60
N ASP A 64 10.99 -11.14 16.86
CA ASP A 64 12.30 -10.61 17.31
C ASP A 64 13.47 -11.48 16.83
N THR A 65 14.70 -11.07 17.19
CA THR A 65 15.94 -11.80 16.86
C THR A 65 16.01 -13.20 17.48
N HIS A 66 15.14 -13.51 18.44
CA HIS A 66 15.00 -14.82 19.08
C HIS A 66 13.77 -15.59 18.57
N GLN A 67 13.10 -15.10 17.51
CA GLN A 67 11.88 -15.65 16.93
C GLN A 67 10.66 -15.60 17.86
N ASN A 68 10.68 -14.78 18.92
CA ASN A 68 9.50 -14.55 19.74
C ASN A 68 8.56 -13.60 19.02
N ASN A 69 7.25 -13.87 19.10
CA ASN A 69 6.24 -12.95 18.59
C ASN A 69 6.16 -11.70 19.49
N VAL A 70 6.22 -10.53 18.85
CA VAL A 70 6.04 -9.22 19.47
C VAL A 70 4.80 -8.57 18.87
N ASP A 71 3.83 -8.26 19.72
CA ASP A 71 2.60 -7.57 19.32
C ASP A 71 2.63 -6.08 19.73
N SER A 72 2.08 -5.23 18.87
CA SER A 72 1.82 -3.82 19.15
C SER A 72 0.41 -3.43 18.76
N GLN A 73 -0.28 -2.65 19.59
CA GLN A 73 -1.61 -2.11 19.27
C GLN A 73 -1.76 -0.63 19.65
N THR A 74 -1.22 -0.23 20.80
CA THR A 74 -1.25 1.16 21.27
C THR A 74 -0.02 1.92 20.83
N TRP A 75 -0.06 3.26 20.87
CA TRP A 75 1.10 4.08 20.50
C TRP A 75 2.38 3.70 21.26
N THR A 76 2.30 3.50 22.58
CA THR A 76 3.46 3.09 23.39
C THR A 76 4.05 1.75 22.93
N GLN A 77 3.21 0.78 22.58
CA GLN A 77 3.67 -0.51 22.09
C GLN A 77 4.25 -0.41 20.67
N THR A 78 3.63 0.41 19.81
CA THR A 78 4.13 0.71 18.47
C THR A 78 5.50 1.36 18.53
N LEU A 79 5.68 2.37 19.37
CA LEU A 79 6.96 3.05 19.55
C LEU A 79 8.06 2.08 20.02
N ARG A 80 7.74 1.16 20.95
CA ARG A 80 8.67 0.12 21.39
C ARG A 80 9.06 -0.83 20.24
N SER A 81 8.07 -1.31 19.48
CA SER A 81 8.32 -2.21 18.34
C SER A 81 9.18 -1.53 17.28
N LEU A 82 8.86 -0.29 16.93
CA LEU A 82 9.65 0.49 15.98
C LEU A 82 11.07 0.75 16.49
N GLY A 83 11.25 1.00 17.79
CA GLY A 83 12.57 1.13 18.41
C GLY A 83 13.42 -0.14 18.26
N GLN A 84 12.85 -1.31 18.58
CA GLN A 84 13.56 -2.60 18.46
C GLN A 84 13.89 -2.95 17.01
N LEU A 85 12.94 -2.75 16.09
CA LEU A 85 13.16 -2.95 14.65
C LEU A 85 14.23 -2.00 14.10
N ARG A 86 14.20 -0.73 14.50
CA ARG A 86 15.22 0.27 14.16
C ARG A 86 16.60 -0.14 14.64
N GLU A 87 16.73 -0.55 15.91
CA GLU A 87 17.99 -0.99 16.49
C GLU A 87 18.57 -2.20 15.74
N TRP A 88 17.74 -3.21 15.46
CA TRP A 88 18.17 -4.39 14.71
C TRP A 88 18.61 -4.03 13.29
N LEU A 89 17.76 -3.31 12.54
CA LEU A 89 18.05 -2.94 11.16
C LEU A 89 19.31 -2.06 11.05
N THR A 90 19.43 -1.06 11.92
CA THR A 90 20.59 -0.15 11.93
C THR A 90 21.88 -0.89 12.26
N SER A 91 21.84 -1.81 13.23
CA SER A 91 23.00 -2.63 13.60
C SER A 91 23.46 -3.51 12.45
N ALA A 92 22.52 -4.17 11.76
CA ALA A 92 22.82 -5.02 10.62
C ALA A 92 23.40 -4.23 9.43
N VAL A 93 22.81 -3.07 9.09
CA VAL A 93 23.31 -2.20 8.02
C VAL A 93 24.68 -1.62 8.35
N THR A 94 24.95 -1.28 9.61
CA THR A 94 26.25 -0.79 10.07
C THR A 94 27.32 -1.89 10.00
N ALA A 95 26.94 -3.14 10.33
CA ALA A 95 27.82 -4.30 10.26
C ALA A 95 28.05 -4.83 8.83
N CYS A 96 27.41 -4.26 7.80
CA CYS A 96 27.40 -4.79 6.43
C CYS A 96 26.92 -6.24 6.35
N ASP A 97 25.99 -6.64 7.22
CA ASP A 97 25.43 -7.99 7.26
C ASP A 97 24.11 -8.05 6.48
N ASP A 98 24.18 -8.44 5.21
CA ASP A 98 23.02 -8.56 4.32
C ASP A 98 22.01 -9.60 4.79
N VAL A 99 22.44 -10.63 5.53
CA VAL A 99 21.53 -11.67 6.07
C VAL A 99 20.70 -11.10 7.19
N GLN A 100 21.33 -10.43 8.16
CA GLN A 100 20.63 -9.78 9.26
C GLN A 100 19.81 -8.57 8.79
N ALA A 101 20.31 -7.81 7.81
CA ALA A 101 19.57 -6.69 7.25
C ALA A 101 18.30 -7.18 6.53
N LEU A 102 18.40 -8.26 5.75
CA LEU A 102 17.23 -8.88 5.14
C LEU A 102 16.24 -9.35 6.21
N ALA A 103 16.70 -10.06 7.24
CA ALA A 103 15.84 -10.54 8.32
C ALA A 103 15.09 -9.38 9.00
N ALA A 104 15.79 -8.30 9.36
CA ALA A 104 15.18 -7.11 9.94
C ALA A 104 14.19 -6.45 8.98
N CYS A 105 14.53 -6.27 7.69
CA CYS A 105 13.63 -5.71 6.70
C CYS A 105 12.34 -6.54 6.55
N LEU A 106 12.43 -7.87 6.51
CA LEU A 106 11.25 -8.74 6.43
C LEU A 106 10.35 -8.59 7.66
N GLN A 107 10.92 -8.40 8.85
CA GLN A 107 10.13 -8.14 10.07
C GLN A 107 9.50 -6.74 10.09
N VAL A 108 10.16 -5.73 9.51
CA VAL A 108 9.55 -4.41 9.28
C VAL A 108 8.35 -4.51 8.33
N LEU A 109 8.47 -5.28 7.26
CA LEU A 109 7.38 -5.54 6.32
C LEU A 109 6.22 -6.29 6.99
N ARG A 110 6.53 -7.31 7.80
CA ARG A 110 5.56 -8.08 8.58
C ARG A 110 4.81 -7.20 9.58
N TRP A 111 5.52 -6.39 10.36
CA TRP A 111 4.92 -5.39 11.26
C TRP A 111 4.00 -4.42 10.48
N GLY A 112 4.46 -3.98 9.30
CA GLY A 112 3.72 -3.07 8.44
C GLY A 112 2.54 -3.69 7.69
N GLY A 113 2.34 -5.01 7.75
CA GLY A 113 1.30 -5.73 7.01
C GLY A 113 1.46 -5.64 5.48
N VAL A 114 2.69 -5.52 4.99
CA VAL A 114 3.00 -5.34 3.56
C VAL A 114 4.00 -6.39 3.09
N GLN A 115 3.89 -6.84 1.84
CA GLN A 115 4.70 -7.94 1.31
C GLN A 115 5.37 -7.62 -0.03
N GLY A 116 4.93 -6.58 -0.74
CA GLY A 116 5.38 -6.30 -2.11
C GLY A 116 6.89 -6.14 -2.26
N ALA A 117 7.58 -5.63 -1.25
CA ALA A 117 9.04 -5.41 -1.28
C ALA A 117 9.89 -6.66 -1.02
N ILE A 118 9.31 -7.77 -0.55
CA ILE A 118 10.04 -8.99 -0.17
C ILE A 118 10.97 -9.48 -1.30
N PRO A 119 10.49 -9.65 -2.54
CA PRO A 119 11.32 -10.17 -3.63
C PRO A 119 12.51 -9.27 -3.96
N PHE A 120 12.27 -7.96 -3.94
CA PHE A 120 13.28 -6.95 -4.20
C PHE A 120 14.42 -7.04 -3.17
N LEU A 121 14.07 -7.13 -1.89
CA LEU A 121 15.02 -7.22 -0.80
C LEU A 121 15.80 -8.54 -0.82
N GLN A 122 15.11 -9.65 -1.09
CA GLN A 122 15.74 -10.98 -1.22
C GLN A 122 16.76 -11.01 -2.35
N ARG A 123 16.43 -10.43 -3.51
CA ARG A 123 17.35 -10.33 -4.64
C ARG A 123 18.59 -9.52 -4.27
N LEU A 124 18.42 -8.32 -3.68
CA LEU A 124 19.57 -7.50 -3.28
C LEU A 124 20.47 -8.21 -2.26
N ALA A 125 19.88 -8.94 -1.30
CA ALA A 125 20.65 -9.71 -0.32
C ALA A 125 21.39 -10.89 -0.96
N ALA A 126 20.77 -11.60 -1.89
CA ALA A 126 21.40 -12.69 -2.63
C ALA A 126 22.58 -12.19 -3.49
N GLU A 127 22.51 -10.96 -3.98
CA GLU A 127 23.57 -10.30 -4.73
C GLU A 127 24.64 -9.63 -3.83
N GLY A 128 24.50 -9.65 -2.50
CA GLY A 128 25.43 -8.98 -1.58
C GLY A 128 25.40 -7.45 -1.67
N ARG A 129 24.26 -6.87 -2.06
CA ARG A 129 24.07 -5.43 -2.34
C ARG A 129 23.10 -4.75 -1.38
N LEU A 130 22.44 -5.47 -0.48
CA LEU A 130 21.31 -4.95 0.30
C LEU A 130 21.74 -3.82 1.25
N THR A 131 22.73 -4.08 2.12
CA THR A 131 23.18 -3.08 3.11
C THR A 131 23.75 -1.84 2.45
N ASN A 132 24.46 -1.99 1.33
CA ASN A 132 24.96 -0.86 0.56
C ASN A 132 23.83 -0.02 -0.04
N TYR A 133 22.82 -0.66 -0.64
CA TYR A 133 21.63 0.02 -1.14
C TYR A 133 20.91 0.80 -0.02
N LEU A 134 20.68 0.15 1.12
CA LEU A 134 20.00 0.76 2.27
C LEU A 134 20.77 1.97 2.82
N ARG A 135 22.11 1.89 2.91
CA ARG A 135 22.95 3.00 3.37
C ARG A 135 22.92 4.19 2.41
N ASN A 136 22.99 3.93 1.11
CA ASN A 136 22.91 4.99 0.09
C ASN A 136 21.56 5.71 0.18
N MET A 137 20.47 4.95 0.24
CA MET A 137 19.13 5.52 0.40
C MET A 137 18.96 6.28 1.72
N ALA A 138 19.49 5.78 2.84
CA ALA A 138 19.45 6.48 4.11
C ALA A 138 20.15 7.86 4.03
N GLY A 139 21.28 7.94 3.33
CA GLY A 139 21.94 9.22 3.06
C GLY A 139 21.06 10.17 2.23
N LEU A 140 20.53 9.70 1.10
CA LEU A 140 19.72 10.51 0.19
C LEU A 140 18.39 10.99 0.81
N MET A 141 17.85 10.26 1.78
CA MET A 141 16.57 10.55 2.42
C MET A 141 16.68 11.33 3.74
N ALA A 142 17.89 11.54 4.25
CA ALA A 142 18.12 12.26 5.50
C ALA A 142 17.61 13.71 5.43
N LEU A 143 16.77 14.11 6.39
CA LEU A 143 16.05 15.37 6.37
C LEU A 143 16.88 16.58 6.80
N ASP A 144 18.00 16.36 7.49
CA ASP A 144 18.89 17.37 8.08
C ASP A 144 20.17 17.60 7.26
N THR A 145 20.19 17.09 6.03
CA THR A 145 21.28 17.29 5.06
C THR A 145 20.88 18.31 3.99
N ASP A 146 21.88 18.83 3.27
CA ASP A 146 21.67 19.77 2.14
C ASP A 146 21.61 19.05 0.78
N HIS A 147 21.16 17.78 0.78
CA HIS A 147 21.00 17.00 -0.45
C HIS A 147 19.94 17.59 -1.37
N ASP A 148 20.15 17.40 -2.66
CA ASP A 148 19.19 17.81 -3.66
C ASP A 148 18.14 16.69 -3.85
N LEU A 149 16.85 17.03 -3.86
CA LEU A 149 15.79 16.07 -4.18
C LEU A 149 15.96 15.40 -5.55
N GLU A 150 16.70 16.00 -6.48
CA GLU A 150 17.00 15.41 -7.77
C GLU A 150 18.01 14.25 -7.69
N ASP A 151 18.74 14.13 -6.57
CA ASP A 151 19.61 12.97 -6.30
C ASP A 151 18.77 11.70 -6.04
N LEU A 152 17.50 11.85 -5.65
CA LEU A 152 16.50 10.78 -5.68
C LEU A 152 15.95 10.70 -7.11
N ASN A 153 16.51 9.84 -7.96
CA ASN A 153 16.12 9.69 -9.36
C ASN A 153 16.07 8.19 -9.73
N ALA A 154 15.78 7.87 -10.99
CA ALA A 154 15.64 6.49 -11.46
C ALA A 154 16.93 5.65 -11.31
N GLU A 155 18.11 6.27 -11.21
CA GLU A 155 19.38 5.56 -11.01
C GLU A 155 19.60 5.20 -9.53
N SER A 156 19.22 6.08 -8.61
CA SER A 156 19.39 5.87 -7.17
C SER A 156 18.22 5.08 -6.55
N VAL A 157 16.99 5.33 -7.00
CA VAL A 157 15.76 4.73 -6.45
C VAL A 157 15.32 3.54 -7.30
N GLN A 158 15.88 2.36 -7.02
CA GLN A 158 15.55 1.12 -7.75
C GLN A 158 14.12 0.61 -7.46
N ARG A 159 13.61 0.87 -6.25
CA ARG A 159 12.24 0.57 -5.83
C ARG A 159 11.80 1.50 -4.72
N PHE A 160 10.54 1.90 -4.74
CA PHE A 160 9.92 2.59 -3.62
C PHE A 160 8.43 2.26 -3.48
N ASP A 161 8.03 1.83 -2.29
CA ASP A 161 6.66 1.45 -1.98
C ASP A 161 6.36 1.64 -0.48
N ALA A 162 5.14 1.32 -0.05
CA ALA A 162 4.73 1.44 1.35
C ALA A 162 5.57 0.59 2.34
N GLY A 163 6.27 -0.44 1.86
CA GLY A 163 7.23 -1.21 2.64
C GLY A 163 8.59 -0.53 2.75
N LEU A 164 9.11 -0.03 1.62
CA LEU A 164 10.37 0.71 1.61
C LEU A 164 10.27 2.03 2.41
N THR A 165 9.11 2.70 2.41
CA THR A 165 8.91 3.91 3.23
C THR A 165 9.15 3.63 4.72
N LYS A 166 8.70 2.46 5.21
CA LYS A 166 8.91 1.98 6.58
C LYS A 166 10.38 1.69 6.86
N ILE A 167 11.03 0.92 5.98
CA ILE A 167 12.44 0.55 6.12
C ILE A 167 13.32 1.80 6.17
N HIS A 168 13.11 2.75 5.25
CA HIS A 168 13.89 3.97 5.20
C HIS A 168 13.60 4.91 6.38
N ALA A 169 12.33 5.03 6.83
CA ALA A 169 12.00 5.80 8.03
C ALA A 169 12.64 5.23 9.32
N LEU A 170 12.82 3.90 9.40
CA LEU A 170 13.50 3.25 10.52
C LEU A 170 15.02 3.33 10.44
N LEU A 171 15.61 3.53 9.27
CA LEU A 171 17.04 3.82 9.14
C LEU A 171 17.36 5.30 9.37
N ASP A 172 16.42 6.19 9.04
CA ASP A 172 16.61 7.63 9.19
C ASP A 172 16.58 8.06 10.67
N VAL A 173 17.57 8.84 11.08
CA VAL A 173 17.69 9.38 12.45
C VAL A 173 17.18 10.82 12.56
N SER A 174 16.77 11.44 11.45
CA SER A 174 16.41 12.86 11.37
C SER A 174 14.90 13.12 11.55
N GLY A 175 14.08 12.06 11.53
CA GLY A 175 12.63 12.09 11.76
C GLY A 175 11.78 11.91 10.49
N SER A 176 12.26 11.16 9.49
CA SER A 176 11.53 10.84 8.27
C SER A 176 10.23 10.10 8.59
N PRO A 177 9.10 10.51 7.97
CA PRO A 177 7.84 9.83 8.18
C PRO A 177 7.80 8.49 7.44
N ILE A 178 7.09 7.51 8.00
CA ILE A 178 6.57 6.36 7.27
C ILE A 178 5.46 6.88 6.33
N TYR A 179 5.83 7.13 5.07
CA TYR A 179 4.92 7.75 4.11
C TYR A 179 4.06 6.72 3.37
N ASP A 180 3.01 6.23 4.04
CA ASP A 180 2.01 5.32 3.48
C ASP A 180 0.75 6.04 2.95
N SER A 181 -0.23 5.26 2.46
CA SER A 181 -1.46 5.80 1.88
C SER A 181 -2.29 6.64 2.84
N ARG A 182 -2.32 6.28 4.13
CA ARG A 182 -3.10 7.00 5.14
C ARG A 182 -2.42 8.31 5.49
N VAL A 183 -1.09 8.28 5.68
CA VAL A 183 -0.31 9.51 5.92
C VAL A 183 -0.45 10.47 4.73
N GLY A 184 -0.35 9.97 3.50
CA GLY A 184 -0.62 10.74 2.28
C GLY A 184 -2.02 11.33 2.23
N ALA A 185 -3.05 10.52 2.47
CA ALA A 185 -4.44 10.95 2.46
C ALA A 185 -4.72 12.08 3.47
N ALA A 186 -4.27 11.92 4.72
CA ALA A 186 -4.49 12.92 5.77
C ALA A 186 -3.79 14.24 5.46
N MET A 187 -2.54 14.20 5.00
CA MET A 187 -1.81 15.41 4.64
C MET A 187 -2.38 16.07 3.38
N GLY A 188 -2.83 15.29 2.40
CA GLY A 188 -3.56 15.79 1.24
C GLY A 188 -4.84 16.52 1.63
N MET A 189 -5.59 16.00 2.61
CA MET A 189 -6.80 16.64 3.13
C MET A 189 -6.50 17.95 3.84
N LEU A 190 -5.49 17.99 4.72
CA LEU A 190 -5.05 19.22 5.37
C LEU A 190 -4.63 20.29 4.36
N TYR A 191 -3.89 19.90 3.33
CA TYR A 191 -3.49 20.82 2.28
C TYR A 191 -4.69 21.30 1.43
N SER A 192 -5.68 20.43 1.18
CA SER A 192 -6.93 20.83 0.53
C SER A 192 -7.69 21.90 1.34
N LEU A 193 -7.80 21.73 2.66
CA LEU A 193 -8.43 22.70 3.56
C LEU A 193 -7.68 24.04 3.58
N PHE A 194 -6.35 23.99 3.61
CA PHE A 194 -5.53 25.19 3.46
C PHE A 194 -5.80 25.91 2.13
N ARG A 195 -5.82 25.16 1.02
CA ARG A 195 -5.97 25.75 -0.33
C ARG A 195 -7.30 26.43 -0.54
N GLU A 196 -8.36 25.97 0.12
CA GLU A 196 -9.67 26.64 0.11
C GLU A 196 -9.62 28.03 0.76
N GLN A 197 -8.76 28.21 1.76
CA GLN A 197 -8.61 29.47 2.51
C GLN A 197 -7.48 30.34 1.97
N TRP A 198 -6.58 29.78 1.17
CA TRP A 198 -5.38 30.45 0.70
C TRP A 198 -5.69 31.42 -0.45
N THR A 199 -5.31 32.69 -0.29
CA THR A 199 -5.56 33.76 -1.26
C THR A 199 -4.57 33.76 -2.44
N GLY A 200 -3.53 32.93 -2.37
CA GLY A 200 -2.56 32.73 -3.45
C GLY A 200 -3.21 32.15 -4.71
N LYS A 201 -2.72 32.60 -5.88
CA LYS A 201 -3.18 32.13 -7.19
C LYS A 201 -2.15 31.20 -7.80
N GLY A 202 -2.61 30.18 -8.53
CA GLY A 202 -1.73 29.26 -9.24
C GLY A 202 -2.21 27.81 -9.15
N LYS A 203 -1.51 26.93 -9.86
CA LYS A 203 -1.68 25.49 -9.70
C LYS A 203 -1.18 25.08 -8.30
N PRO A 204 -1.87 24.18 -7.60
CA PRO A 204 -1.40 23.66 -6.31
C PRO A 204 0.03 23.15 -6.40
N LEU A 205 0.90 23.63 -5.52
CA LEU A 205 2.30 23.19 -5.44
C LEU A 205 2.43 21.81 -4.79
N LEU A 206 1.59 21.51 -3.79
CA LEU A 206 1.62 20.24 -3.06
C LEU A 206 0.50 19.32 -3.54
N ALA A 207 0.74 18.01 -3.58
CA ALA A 207 -0.25 17.07 -4.09
C ALA A 207 -0.36 15.78 -3.27
N PHE A 208 0.55 15.53 -2.32
CA PHE A 208 0.62 14.39 -1.39
C PHE A 208 -0.07 13.10 -1.90
N PRO A 209 0.63 12.28 -2.71
CA PRO A 209 0.05 11.07 -3.24
C PRO A 209 -0.46 10.11 -2.16
N SER A 210 -1.52 9.36 -2.49
CA SER A 210 -2.10 8.34 -1.60
C SER A 210 -2.48 7.08 -2.37
N GLY A 211 -2.85 6.02 -1.64
CA GLY A 211 -3.36 4.77 -2.21
C GLY A 211 -4.88 4.70 -2.16
N GLY A 212 -5.47 3.86 -3.01
CA GLY A 212 -6.89 3.55 -2.98
C GLY A 212 -7.29 2.91 -1.65
N ALA A 213 -8.38 3.39 -1.06
CA ALA A 213 -8.91 2.84 0.18
C ALA A 213 -9.55 1.47 -0.04
N ARG A 214 -9.59 0.65 1.01
CA ARG A 214 -10.40 -0.56 1.02
C ARG A 214 -11.88 -0.23 1.26
N GLY A 215 -12.77 -0.94 0.56
CA GLY A 215 -14.21 -0.87 0.80
C GLY A 215 -14.78 0.54 0.58
N ASN A 216 -15.57 1.03 1.54
CA ASN A 216 -16.29 2.29 1.43
C ASN A 216 -15.61 3.47 2.16
N GLN A 217 -14.33 3.34 2.51
CA GLN A 217 -13.55 4.43 3.10
C GLN A 217 -13.21 5.48 2.04
N LEU A 218 -13.13 6.76 2.43
CA LEU A 218 -12.71 7.84 1.53
C LEU A 218 -11.29 8.28 1.88
N ARG A 219 -10.33 8.07 0.96
CA ARG A 219 -8.90 8.44 1.11
C ARG A 219 -8.36 9.40 0.06
N ASN A 220 -9.23 9.93 -0.80
CA ASN A 220 -8.88 10.99 -1.73
C ASN A 220 -9.62 12.26 -1.34
N PRO A 221 -8.94 13.38 -1.03
CA PRO A 221 -9.60 14.64 -0.73
C PRO A 221 -10.50 15.13 -1.87
N GLY A 222 -10.22 14.77 -3.13
CA GLY A 222 -11.08 15.08 -4.28
C GLY A 222 -12.48 14.44 -4.24
N ALA A 223 -12.74 13.52 -3.30
CA ALA A 223 -14.08 12.98 -3.05
C ALA A 223 -14.97 13.91 -2.19
N PHE A 224 -14.44 15.05 -1.75
CA PHE A 224 -15.12 16.01 -0.87
C PHE A 224 -15.42 17.31 -1.59
N VAL A 225 -16.43 18.05 -1.12
CA VAL A 225 -16.80 19.36 -1.67
C VAL A 225 -15.59 20.30 -1.58
N ASN A 226 -15.27 20.98 -2.69
CA ASN A 226 -14.07 21.82 -2.86
C ASN A 226 -12.72 21.10 -2.64
N GLY A 227 -12.74 19.77 -2.58
CA GLY A 227 -11.59 18.95 -2.33
C GLY A 227 -10.58 18.93 -3.47
N LEU A 228 -9.30 19.03 -3.15
CA LEU A 228 -8.22 18.91 -4.12
C LEU A 228 -7.82 17.44 -4.29
N ALA A 229 -8.02 16.90 -5.50
CA ALA A 229 -7.66 15.51 -5.78
C ALA A 229 -6.16 15.25 -5.60
N ALA A 230 -5.85 14.19 -4.86
CA ALA A 230 -4.48 13.70 -4.68
C ALA A 230 -4.12 12.67 -5.77
N PRO A 231 -2.88 12.68 -6.32
CA PRO A 231 -2.39 11.63 -7.19
C PRO A 231 -2.40 10.27 -6.49
N GLN A 232 -2.54 9.19 -7.26
CA GLN A 232 -2.47 7.84 -6.72
C GLN A 232 -1.03 7.32 -6.78
N PHE A 233 -0.62 6.49 -5.81
CA PHE A 233 0.70 5.85 -5.85
C PHE A 233 0.92 5.00 -7.12
N SER A 234 -0.15 4.39 -7.65
CA SER A 234 -0.11 3.63 -8.91
C SER A 234 0.12 4.49 -10.15
N SER A 235 -0.02 5.82 -10.05
CA SER A 235 0.17 6.77 -11.16
C SER A 235 1.49 7.54 -11.10
N ILE A 236 2.34 7.26 -10.12
CA ILE A 236 3.63 7.93 -9.96
C ILE A 236 4.78 6.91 -9.98
N ASN A 237 5.98 7.40 -10.28
CA ASN A 237 7.19 6.59 -10.24
C ASN A 237 7.79 6.54 -8.81
N TYR A 238 8.72 5.61 -8.60
CA TYR A 238 9.36 5.35 -7.32
C TYR A 238 10.13 6.55 -6.76
N GLU A 239 10.95 7.21 -7.58
CA GLU A 239 11.69 8.40 -7.20
C GLU A 239 10.77 9.56 -6.81
N THR A 240 9.61 9.66 -7.47
CA THR A 240 8.60 10.67 -7.11
C THR A 240 8.01 10.39 -5.73
N TRP A 241 7.71 9.13 -5.41
CA TRP A 241 7.23 8.74 -4.08
C TRP A 241 8.31 9.01 -3.01
N ALA A 242 9.56 8.64 -3.25
CA ALA A 242 10.68 8.92 -2.34
C ALA A 242 10.84 10.42 -2.04
N ARG A 243 10.79 11.27 -3.08
CA ARG A 243 10.83 12.73 -2.92
C ARG A 243 9.67 13.27 -2.10
N TRP A 244 8.47 12.69 -2.21
CA TRP A 244 7.32 13.10 -1.39
C TRP A 244 7.49 12.75 0.09
N GLN A 245 8.11 11.60 0.41
CA GLN A 245 8.46 11.27 1.79
C GLN A 245 9.41 12.31 2.40
N VAL A 246 10.45 12.72 1.65
CA VAL A 246 11.41 13.75 2.09
C VAL A 246 10.72 15.11 2.26
N ARG A 247 9.92 15.56 1.27
CA ARG A 247 9.17 16.82 1.36
C ARG A 247 8.23 16.85 2.56
N LEU A 248 7.50 15.76 2.80
CA LEU A 248 6.64 15.65 3.97
C LEU A 248 7.45 15.73 5.28
N GLY A 249 8.58 15.01 5.35
CA GLY A 249 9.49 15.08 6.48
C GLY A 249 9.99 16.51 6.75
N TRP A 250 10.37 17.25 5.71
CA TRP A 250 10.76 18.65 5.85
C TRP A 250 9.64 19.54 6.38
N ILE A 251 8.40 19.35 5.94
CA ILE A 251 7.24 20.10 6.45
C ILE A 251 6.99 19.80 7.92
N ILE A 252 6.91 18.52 8.29
CA ILE A 252 6.67 18.09 9.68
C ILE A 252 7.76 18.65 10.59
N ARG A 253 9.02 18.50 10.18
CA ARG A 253 10.16 18.95 10.96
C ARG A 253 10.19 20.48 11.10
N ALA A 254 9.98 21.22 10.02
CA ALA A 254 9.93 22.69 10.04
C ALA A 254 8.80 23.22 10.93
N LEU A 255 7.66 22.52 10.99
CA LEU A 255 6.57 22.86 11.89
C LEU A 255 6.94 22.59 13.36
N LEU A 256 7.51 21.42 13.67
CA LEU A 256 7.87 21.01 15.03
C LEU A 256 9.09 21.74 15.59
N GLU A 257 9.99 22.25 14.74
CA GLU A 257 11.06 23.17 15.13
C GLU A 257 10.53 24.51 15.67
N ARG A 258 9.28 24.87 15.32
CA ARG A 258 8.64 26.15 15.67
C ARG A 258 7.56 26.02 16.76
N THR A 259 7.29 24.81 17.24
CA THR A 259 6.25 24.51 18.24
C THR A 259 6.79 23.61 19.35
N SER A 260 6.09 23.55 20.47
CA SER A 260 6.37 22.62 21.58
C SER A 260 5.55 21.32 21.52
N TRP A 261 4.83 21.08 20.41
CA TRP A 261 3.93 19.93 20.28
C TRP A 261 4.68 18.62 20.38
N PHE A 262 4.03 17.61 20.96
CA PHE A 262 4.55 16.27 21.16
C PHE A 262 5.80 16.22 22.05
N SER A 263 6.08 17.27 22.83
CA SER A 263 7.30 17.36 23.67
C SER A 263 7.45 16.19 24.65
N GLU A 264 6.34 15.59 25.10
CA GLU A 264 6.31 14.37 25.91
C GLU A 264 6.93 13.14 25.23
N HIS A 265 7.06 13.14 23.91
CA HIS A 265 7.69 12.06 23.15
C HIS A 265 9.21 12.23 22.98
N GLY A 266 9.79 13.32 23.48
CA GLY A 266 11.24 13.53 23.54
C GLY A 266 11.81 14.37 22.39
N ALA A 267 12.92 13.92 21.81
CA ALA A 267 13.64 14.67 20.79
C ALA A 267 12.86 14.82 19.48
N LEU A 268 13.28 15.76 18.63
CA LEU A 268 12.60 16.11 17.37
C LEU A 268 12.24 14.90 16.48
N PRO A 269 13.10 13.88 16.26
CA PRO A 269 12.72 12.71 15.47
C PRO A 269 11.54 11.93 16.06
N ALA A 270 11.50 11.74 17.38
CA ALA A 270 10.40 11.06 18.06
C ALA A 270 9.10 11.88 17.99
N ARG A 271 9.21 13.21 18.05
CA ARG A 271 8.09 14.14 17.83
C ARG A 271 7.56 14.05 16.40
N CYS A 272 8.43 13.92 15.40
CA CYS A 272 8.03 13.70 14.00
C CYS A 272 7.22 12.40 13.84
N HIS A 273 7.65 11.30 14.45
CA HIS A 273 6.90 10.04 14.41
C HIS A 273 5.57 10.11 15.16
N ALA A 274 5.48 10.88 16.24
CA ALA A 274 4.20 11.13 16.91
C ALA A 274 3.23 11.90 15.99
N PHE A 275 3.72 12.92 15.28
CA PHE A 275 2.94 13.65 14.29
C PHE A 275 2.46 12.74 13.14
N GLU A 276 3.37 11.94 12.60
CA GLU A 276 3.09 10.93 11.56
C GLU A 276 2.03 9.92 12.02
N ALA A 277 2.11 9.42 13.26
CA ALA A 277 1.13 8.50 13.82
C ALA A 277 -0.27 9.11 13.91
N SER A 278 -0.37 10.42 14.20
CA SER A 278 -1.64 11.14 14.12
C SER A 278 -2.16 11.23 12.69
N LEU A 279 -1.30 11.52 11.70
CA LEU A 279 -1.70 11.48 10.28
C LEU A 279 -2.21 10.10 9.87
N PHE A 280 -1.52 9.05 10.28
CA PHE A 280 -1.90 7.66 10.00
C PHE A 280 -3.32 7.33 10.52
N MET A 281 -3.65 7.78 11.74
CA MET A 281 -4.98 7.59 12.31
C MET A 281 -6.05 8.38 11.55
N LEU A 282 -5.76 9.65 11.21
CA LEU A 282 -6.70 10.50 10.46
C LEU A 282 -6.90 10.03 9.01
N GLY A 283 -5.87 9.42 8.43
CA GLY A 283 -5.87 8.95 7.06
C GLY A 283 -6.66 7.65 6.82
N TYR A 284 -7.13 7.00 7.88
CA TYR A 284 -7.97 5.81 7.76
C TYR A 284 -9.24 6.10 6.94
N ASP A 285 -9.92 7.22 7.26
CA ASP A 285 -11.12 7.69 6.56
C ASP A 285 -11.26 9.21 6.71
N LEU A 286 -11.12 9.94 5.61
CA LEU A 286 -11.10 11.41 5.60
C LEU A 286 -12.44 12.05 5.99
N ARG A 287 -13.53 11.27 6.10
CA ARG A 287 -14.77 11.77 6.69
C ARG A 287 -14.59 12.22 8.15
N CYS A 288 -13.51 11.79 8.82
CA CYS A 288 -13.19 12.25 10.17
C CYS A 288 -12.96 13.76 10.26
N PHE A 289 -12.62 14.44 9.15
CA PHE A 289 -12.42 15.89 9.09
C PHE A 289 -13.75 16.68 9.11
N GLY A 290 -14.90 16.01 9.04
CA GLY A 290 -16.21 16.68 9.09
C GLY A 290 -16.61 17.43 7.81
N VAL A 291 -15.83 17.31 6.74
CA VAL A 291 -16.17 17.86 5.42
C VAL A 291 -17.17 16.91 4.73
N PRO A 292 -18.25 17.44 4.13
CA PRO A 292 -19.20 16.60 3.39
C PRO A 292 -18.56 16.04 2.11
N PRO A 293 -18.77 14.75 1.80
CA PRO A 293 -18.44 14.19 0.49
C PRO A 293 -19.21 14.91 -0.62
N THR A 294 -18.62 14.97 -1.82
CA THR A 294 -19.32 15.48 -3.01
C THR A 294 -20.51 14.55 -3.31
N PRO A 295 -21.73 15.08 -3.52
CA PRO A 295 -22.86 14.26 -3.93
C PRO A 295 -22.53 13.51 -5.22
N LEU A 296 -22.84 12.22 -5.28
CA LEU A 296 -22.78 11.48 -6.55
C LEU A 296 -23.80 12.12 -7.50
N GLU A 297 -23.36 12.61 -8.67
CA GLU A 297 -24.30 13.03 -9.71
C GLU A 297 -25.19 11.83 -10.08
N PRO A 298 -26.52 11.99 -10.16
CA PRO A 298 -27.38 10.93 -10.63
C PRO A 298 -27.02 10.59 -12.07
N VAL A 299 -26.38 9.45 -12.27
CA VAL A 299 -26.08 8.91 -13.60
C VAL A 299 -27.40 8.70 -14.33
N THR A 300 -27.67 9.52 -15.34
CA THR A 300 -28.83 9.40 -16.20
C THR A 300 -28.67 8.18 -17.11
N GLN A 301 -29.53 7.18 -16.86
CA GLN A 301 -30.15 6.21 -17.77
C GLN A 301 -29.82 4.71 -17.57
N ALA A 302 -30.94 3.97 -17.45
CA ALA A 302 -31.19 2.55 -17.63
C ALA A 302 -30.85 1.57 -16.47
N GLN A 303 -31.87 1.39 -15.60
CA GLN A 303 -32.27 0.14 -14.94
C GLN A 303 -31.18 -0.93 -14.72
N HIS A 304 -30.51 -0.87 -13.57
CA HIS A 304 -30.43 -1.92 -12.57
C HIS A 304 -29.97 -1.25 -11.27
N SER A 305 -30.53 -1.64 -10.12
CA SER A 305 -30.18 -1.07 -8.82
C SER A 305 -28.70 -1.36 -8.52
N GLU A 306 -27.81 -0.43 -8.84
CA GLU A 306 -26.40 -0.50 -8.45
C GLU A 306 -26.33 -0.43 -6.92
N ARG A 307 -26.00 -1.57 -6.31
CA ARG A 307 -25.61 -1.61 -4.89
C ARG A 307 -24.18 -1.14 -4.78
N GLU A 308 -23.85 -0.39 -3.72
CA GLU A 308 -22.49 0.04 -3.42
C GLU A 308 -21.53 -1.16 -3.41
N SER A 309 -20.62 -1.20 -4.38
CA SER A 309 -19.60 -2.25 -4.53
C SER A 309 -18.40 -1.93 -3.63
N THR A 310 -17.92 -2.92 -2.88
CA THR A 310 -16.72 -2.81 -2.02
C THR A 310 -15.39 -2.69 -2.79
N GLY A 311 -15.45 -2.62 -4.14
CA GLY A 311 -14.31 -2.29 -4.98
C GLY A 311 -13.42 -3.47 -5.40
N TRP A 312 -13.75 -4.71 -5.03
CA TRP A 312 -12.92 -5.90 -5.34
C TRP A 312 -12.99 -6.37 -6.80
N VAL A 313 -13.92 -5.84 -7.59
CA VAL A 313 -14.09 -6.26 -8.98
C VAL A 313 -12.79 -6.04 -9.78
N PRO A 314 -12.20 -7.09 -10.38
CA PRO A 314 -10.95 -6.97 -11.09
C PRO A 314 -11.16 -6.58 -12.56
N THR A 315 -10.06 -6.35 -13.26
CA THR A 315 -10.07 -6.49 -14.73
C THR A 315 -10.09 -7.97 -15.08
N GLY A 316 -10.95 -8.41 -16.00
CA GLY A 316 -11.00 -9.81 -16.42
C GLY A 316 -9.65 -10.29 -16.95
N HIS A 317 -9.16 -11.43 -16.45
CA HIS A 317 -7.76 -11.84 -16.66
C HIS A 317 -7.60 -13.39 -16.73
N PRO A 318 -7.04 -13.94 -17.82
CA PRO A 318 -6.74 -15.37 -17.95
C PRO A 318 -5.35 -15.67 -17.35
N PHE A 319 -5.26 -15.70 -16.02
CA PHE A 319 -4.00 -15.71 -15.27
C PHE A 319 -3.00 -16.78 -15.71
N SER A 320 -3.42 -18.05 -15.70
CA SER A 320 -2.57 -19.21 -16.02
C SER A 320 -1.93 -19.09 -17.40
N GLN A 321 -2.66 -18.56 -18.39
CA GLN A 321 -2.14 -18.37 -19.74
C GLN A 321 -1.19 -17.17 -19.83
N VAL A 322 -1.56 -16.03 -19.22
CA VAL A 322 -0.74 -14.81 -19.30
C VAL A 322 0.61 -15.02 -18.61
N ILE A 323 0.69 -15.80 -17.53
CA ILE A 323 1.96 -16.09 -16.86
C ILE A 323 2.88 -16.99 -17.70
N GLN A 324 2.30 -17.95 -18.44
CA GLN A 324 3.05 -18.75 -19.42
C GLN A 324 3.60 -17.88 -20.55
N ASP A 325 2.76 -17.01 -21.10
CA ASP A 325 3.15 -16.06 -22.14
C ASP A 325 4.27 -15.13 -21.67
N TYR A 326 4.21 -14.68 -20.41
CA TYR A 326 5.28 -13.86 -19.84
C TYR A 326 6.59 -14.63 -19.70
N LEU A 327 6.56 -15.90 -19.27
CA LEU A 327 7.77 -16.72 -19.25
C LEU A 327 8.36 -16.90 -20.66
N MET A 328 7.52 -17.10 -21.69
CA MET A 328 7.96 -17.15 -23.09
C MET A 328 8.59 -15.83 -23.54
N PHE A 329 7.93 -14.71 -23.24
CA PHE A 329 8.46 -13.36 -23.48
C PHE A 329 9.83 -13.18 -22.83
N ARG A 330 10.00 -13.58 -21.56
CA ARG A 330 11.27 -13.47 -20.84
C ARG A 330 12.37 -14.33 -21.46
N ARG A 331 12.03 -15.50 -21.99
CA ARG A 331 12.97 -16.38 -22.72
C ARG A 331 13.33 -15.87 -24.11
N SER A 332 12.55 -14.95 -24.69
CA SER A 332 12.84 -14.36 -26.00
C SER A 332 14.04 -13.38 -25.98
N GLY A 333 14.45 -12.92 -24.79
CA GLY A 333 15.52 -11.93 -24.63
C GLY A 333 15.08 -10.47 -24.83
N ALA A 334 13.78 -10.22 -25.01
CA ALA A 334 13.23 -8.87 -25.03
C ALA A 334 13.43 -8.16 -23.67
N GLU A 335 13.46 -6.83 -23.71
CA GLU A 335 13.62 -6.00 -22.52
C GLU A 335 12.47 -6.23 -21.53
N ASP A 336 12.80 -6.61 -20.29
CA ASP A 336 11.80 -6.96 -19.27
C ASP A 336 11.12 -5.74 -18.65
N ASN A 337 10.14 -5.21 -19.36
CA ASN A 337 9.27 -4.16 -18.87
C ASN A 337 7.83 -4.32 -19.38
N LYS A 338 6.90 -3.62 -18.72
CA LYS A 338 5.47 -3.67 -19.04
C LYS A 338 5.16 -3.28 -20.49
N ALA A 339 5.84 -2.25 -21.03
CA ALA A 339 5.56 -1.76 -22.38
C ALA A 339 5.95 -2.81 -23.43
N SER A 340 7.16 -3.35 -23.32
CA SER A 340 7.68 -4.42 -24.16
C SER A 340 6.80 -5.67 -24.10
N PHE A 341 6.34 -6.07 -22.91
CA PHE A 341 5.47 -7.23 -22.77
C PHE A 341 4.08 -7.01 -23.41
N VAL A 342 3.51 -5.81 -23.26
CA VAL A 342 2.25 -5.44 -23.92
C VAL A 342 2.38 -5.52 -25.44
N ASP A 343 3.46 -4.97 -26.00
CA ASP A 343 3.71 -5.00 -27.44
C ASP A 343 3.97 -6.43 -27.94
N TRP A 344 4.66 -7.26 -27.14
CA TRP A 344 4.86 -8.68 -27.42
C TRP A 344 3.53 -9.46 -27.46
N LEU A 345 2.67 -9.30 -26.45
CA LEU A 345 1.36 -9.95 -26.40
C LEU A 345 0.46 -9.58 -27.58
N SER A 346 0.52 -8.32 -28.03
CA SER A 346 -0.27 -7.87 -29.18
C SER A 346 0.22 -8.41 -30.52
N THR A 347 1.49 -8.82 -30.61
CA THR A 347 2.12 -9.34 -31.84
C THR A 347 2.19 -10.87 -31.88
N HIS A 348 1.94 -11.55 -30.76
CA HIS A 348 1.93 -13.01 -30.64
C HIS A 348 0.49 -13.52 -30.48
N PRO A 349 -0.22 -13.79 -31.59
CA PRO A 349 -1.63 -14.19 -31.54
C PRO A 349 -1.82 -15.52 -30.79
N ARG A 350 -2.86 -15.58 -29.96
CA ARG A 350 -3.31 -16.80 -29.27
C ARG A 350 -4.40 -17.47 -30.08
N ASP A 351 -4.26 -18.74 -30.43
CA ASP A 351 -5.28 -19.49 -31.19
C ASP A 351 -5.80 -18.73 -32.43
N ALA A 352 -4.88 -18.10 -33.17
CA ALA A 352 -5.14 -17.23 -34.31
C ALA A 352 -5.96 -15.93 -34.02
N LYS A 353 -6.11 -15.53 -32.75
CA LYS A 353 -6.70 -14.25 -32.35
C LYS A 353 -5.64 -13.30 -31.82
N THR A 354 -5.55 -12.12 -32.42
CA THR A 354 -4.74 -11.00 -31.94
C THR A 354 -5.35 -10.37 -30.69
N ILE A 355 -4.52 -10.14 -29.68
CA ILE A 355 -4.92 -9.45 -28.45
C ILE A 355 -4.76 -7.94 -28.67
N SER A 356 -5.83 -7.18 -28.45
CA SER A 356 -5.75 -5.72 -28.54
C SER A 356 -4.77 -5.17 -27.50
N ARG A 357 -4.08 -4.06 -27.82
CA ARG A 357 -3.15 -3.41 -26.88
C ARG A 357 -3.82 -3.06 -25.54
N ALA A 358 -5.08 -2.61 -25.56
CA ALA A 358 -5.84 -2.31 -24.35
C ALA A 358 -6.08 -3.56 -23.49
N THR A 359 -6.42 -4.69 -24.10
CA THR A 359 -6.57 -5.97 -23.40
C THR A 359 -5.23 -6.45 -22.82
N ALA A 360 -4.14 -6.36 -23.58
CA ALA A 360 -2.80 -6.71 -23.11
C ALA A 360 -2.35 -5.83 -21.93
N GLN A 361 -2.66 -4.53 -21.96
CA GLN A 361 -2.44 -3.63 -20.83
C GLN A 361 -3.25 -4.05 -19.60
N GLY A 362 -4.52 -4.44 -19.79
CA GLY A 362 -5.36 -4.97 -18.71
C GLY A 362 -4.81 -6.26 -18.10
N TYR A 363 -4.20 -7.14 -18.90
CA TYR A 363 -3.53 -8.34 -18.42
C TYR A 363 -2.30 -8.04 -17.55
N CYS A 364 -1.67 -6.87 -17.68
CA CYS A 364 -0.55 -6.53 -16.80
C CYS A 364 -1.00 -6.18 -15.35
N PHE A 365 -2.30 -6.17 -15.05
CA PHE A 365 -2.82 -5.89 -13.71
C PHE A 365 -2.25 -6.86 -12.66
N ALA A 366 -2.34 -8.18 -12.91
CA ALA A 366 -1.85 -9.21 -11.97
C ALA A 366 -0.33 -9.18 -11.76
N PHE A 367 0.39 -8.49 -12.64
CA PHE A 367 1.85 -8.40 -12.66
C PHE A 367 2.35 -7.16 -11.93
N SER A 368 1.44 -6.26 -11.55
CA SER A 368 1.76 -5.03 -10.86
C SER A 368 2.26 -5.29 -9.43
N MET A 369 2.95 -4.30 -8.86
CA MET A 369 3.42 -4.32 -7.48
C MET A 369 2.31 -4.47 -6.42
N GLN A 370 1.06 -4.18 -6.80
CA GLN A 370 -0.11 -4.33 -5.93
C GLN A 370 -0.67 -5.75 -5.95
N GLU A 371 -0.18 -6.60 -6.85
CA GLU A 371 -0.61 -7.98 -7.03
C GLU A 371 0.60 -8.92 -6.83
N PHE A 372 1.10 -9.59 -7.87
CA PHE A 372 2.21 -10.56 -7.74
C PHE A 372 3.61 -10.00 -8.03
N ASP A 373 3.72 -8.74 -8.48
CA ASP A 373 5.00 -8.07 -8.74
C ASP A 373 5.99 -8.91 -9.55
N LEU A 374 5.60 -9.23 -10.79
CA LEU A 374 6.24 -10.29 -11.58
C LEU A 374 7.35 -9.79 -12.51
N PHE A 375 7.36 -8.50 -12.84
CA PHE A 375 8.41 -7.91 -13.67
C PHE A 375 9.76 -7.95 -12.95
N GLY A 376 10.83 -8.31 -13.67
CA GLY A 376 12.19 -8.38 -13.13
C GLY A 376 12.49 -9.62 -12.27
N ARG A 377 11.58 -10.60 -12.20
CA ARG A 377 11.83 -11.86 -11.47
C ARG A 377 12.83 -12.75 -12.21
N PRO A 378 13.69 -13.53 -11.51
CA PRO A 378 14.53 -14.54 -12.14
C PRO A 378 13.72 -15.55 -12.94
N ILE A 379 14.27 -16.09 -14.03
CA ILE A 379 13.57 -17.04 -14.90
C ILE A 379 13.17 -18.30 -14.12
N GLU A 380 14.05 -18.79 -13.25
CA GLU A 380 13.83 -19.96 -12.41
C GLU A 380 12.67 -19.75 -11.43
N THR A 381 12.49 -18.50 -10.96
CA THR A 381 11.34 -18.14 -10.12
C THR A 381 10.05 -18.13 -10.95
N LEU A 382 10.09 -17.59 -12.17
CA LEU A 382 8.93 -17.58 -13.07
C LEU A 382 8.52 -19.00 -13.49
N GLU A 383 9.47 -19.90 -13.70
CA GLU A 383 9.19 -21.32 -13.99
C GLU A 383 8.37 -21.96 -12.88
N ARG A 384 8.78 -21.79 -11.62
CA ARG A 384 8.02 -22.27 -10.45
C ARG A 384 6.62 -21.65 -10.38
N ILE A 385 6.51 -20.34 -10.64
CA ILE A 385 5.21 -19.65 -10.66
C ILE A 385 4.32 -20.21 -11.77
N VAL A 386 4.86 -20.50 -12.95
CA VAL A 386 4.13 -21.09 -14.09
C VAL A 386 3.70 -22.53 -13.82
N GLU A 387 4.53 -23.34 -13.16
CA GLU A 387 4.17 -24.69 -12.73
C GLU A 387 2.99 -24.69 -11.75
N GLY A 388 2.85 -23.63 -10.96
CA GLY A 388 1.70 -23.40 -10.09
C GLY A 388 1.76 -24.23 -8.80
N GLY A 389 0.59 -24.53 -8.24
CA GLY A 389 0.47 -25.18 -6.95
C GLY A 389 1.02 -24.36 -5.77
N LYS A 390 1.18 -25.02 -4.62
CA LYS A 390 1.69 -24.40 -3.38
C LYS A 390 3.09 -23.83 -3.54
N ASP A 391 3.97 -24.51 -4.27
CA ASP A 391 5.33 -24.05 -4.53
C ASP A 391 5.35 -22.78 -5.40
N GLY A 392 4.57 -22.77 -6.48
CA GLY A 392 4.40 -21.60 -7.33
C GLY A 392 3.82 -20.40 -6.58
N LEU A 393 2.88 -20.62 -5.66
CA LEU A 393 2.34 -19.56 -4.80
C LEU A 393 3.42 -18.98 -3.88
N CYS A 394 4.22 -19.84 -3.24
CA CYS A 394 5.34 -19.39 -2.42
C CYS A 394 6.35 -18.58 -3.25
N ALA A 395 6.68 -19.04 -4.46
CA ALA A 395 7.56 -18.33 -5.37
C ALA A 395 7.00 -16.95 -5.78
N ALA A 396 5.70 -16.86 -6.07
CA ALA A 396 5.04 -15.60 -6.43
C ALA A 396 5.11 -14.58 -5.27
N LEU A 397 4.85 -15.04 -4.05
CA LEU A 397 4.85 -14.21 -2.83
C LEU A 397 6.25 -13.95 -2.26
N GLY A 398 7.29 -14.63 -2.76
CA GLY A 398 8.65 -14.53 -2.21
C GLY A 398 8.83 -15.23 -0.88
N TYR A 399 8.02 -16.26 -0.61
CA TYR A 399 8.09 -17.05 0.63
C TYR A 399 8.89 -18.34 0.46
N LYS A 400 9.60 -18.72 1.53
CA LYS A 400 10.20 -20.05 1.65
C LYS A 400 9.15 -21.11 1.99
N GLU A 401 8.21 -20.74 2.86
CA GLU A 401 7.09 -21.57 3.28
C GLU A 401 5.81 -20.74 3.28
N LEU A 402 4.67 -21.38 3.02
CA LEU A 402 3.40 -20.67 2.91
C LEU A 402 2.97 -20.12 4.26
N GLU A 403 3.06 -18.80 4.42
CA GLU A 403 2.51 -18.09 5.58
C GLU A 403 1.02 -17.77 5.39
N PRO A 404 0.23 -17.65 6.47
CA PRO A 404 -1.17 -17.24 6.38
C PRO A 404 -1.34 -15.88 5.67
N PHE A 405 -2.32 -15.82 4.78
CA PHE A 405 -2.71 -14.58 4.12
C PHE A 405 -3.23 -13.57 5.14
N THR A 406 -2.74 -12.34 5.02
CA THR A 406 -3.25 -11.20 5.79
C THR A 406 -3.85 -10.22 4.82
N LEU A 407 -5.16 -10.00 4.96
CA LEU A 407 -5.88 -9.04 4.14
C LEU A 407 -5.44 -7.63 4.51
N ALA A 408 -4.83 -6.90 3.56
CA ALA A 408 -4.36 -5.55 3.77
C ALA A 408 -5.51 -4.54 3.97
N ASP A 409 -5.16 -3.38 4.49
CA ASP A 409 -6.07 -2.22 4.64
C ASP A 409 -6.15 -1.37 3.35
N GLU A 410 -5.26 -1.62 2.38
CA GLU A 410 -5.31 -1.06 1.03
C GLU A 410 -5.97 -2.04 0.06
N ARG A 411 -6.43 -1.51 -1.09
CA ARG A 411 -6.92 -2.35 -2.20
C ARG A 411 -5.75 -2.96 -2.98
N VAL A 412 -5.17 -4.03 -2.42
CA VAL A 412 -4.06 -4.81 -3.00
C VAL A 412 -4.37 -6.31 -2.90
N ASN A 413 -3.62 -7.13 -3.64
CA ASN A 413 -3.78 -8.57 -3.73
C ASN A 413 -5.19 -8.99 -4.17
N VAL A 414 -5.81 -8.20 -5.06
CA VAL A 414 -7.18 -8.47 -5.55
C VAL A 414 -7.28 -9.86 -6.13
N CYS A 415 -6.25 -10.35 -6.83
CA CYS A 415 -6.25 -11.71 -7.37
C CYS A 415 -6.48 -12.75 -6.27
N LEU A 416 -5.80 -12.65 -5.12
CA LEU A 416 -5.94 -13.58 -4.00
C LEU A 416 -7.23 -13.34 -3.21
N VAL A 417 -7.68 -12.09 -3.09
CA VAL A 417 -8.99 -11.77 -2.49
C VAL A 417 -10.13 -12.38 -3.30
N ASP A 418 -10.03 -12.34 -4.63
CA ASP A 418 -11.01 -12.97 -5.53
C ASP A 418 -11.00 -14.49 -5.40
N VAL A 419 -9.84 -15.13 -5.17
CA VAL A 419 -9.78 -16.56 -4.81
C VAL A 419 -10.56 -16.82 -3.52
N LEU A 420 -10.32 -16.03 -2.47
CA LEU A 420 -11.00 -16.17 -1.18
C LEU A 420 -12.53 -16.02 -1.31
N ILE A 421 -12.99 -14.97 -1.98
CA ILE A 421 -14.42 -14.72 -2.22
C ILE A 421 -15.03 -15.88 -3.02
N THR A 422 -14.34 -16.31 -4.08
CA THR A 422 -14.80 -17.40 -4.95
C THR A 422 -14.92 -18.72 -4.18
N GLY A 423 -13.88 -19.10 -3.43
CA GLY A 423 -13.87 -20.32 -2.61
C GLY A 423 -15.02 -20.34 -1.61
N LYS A 424 -15.26 -19.22 -0.90
CA LYS A 424 -16.39 -19.08 0.03
C LYS A 424 -17.74 -19.19 -0.68
N ALA A 425 -17.90 -18.55 -1.85
CA ALA A 425 -19.14 -18.66 -2.63
C ALA A 425 -19.41 -20.11 -3.05
N TYR A 426 -18.38 -20.85 -3.45
CA TYR A 426 -18.49 -22.26 -3.85
C TYR A 426 -18.79 -23.20 -2.67
N GLN A 427 -18.27 -22.91 -1.45
CA GLN A 427 -18.64 -23.63 -0.24
C GLN A 427 -20.12 -23.41 0.16
N GLN A 428 -20.63 -22.20 -0.03
CA GLN A 428 -21.97 -21.80 0.42
C GLN A 428 -23.10 -22.19 -0.55
N ALA A 429 -22.79 -22.32 -1.84
CA ALA A 429 -23.80 -22.52 -2.87
C ALA A 429 -23.37 -23.51 -3.96
N THR A 430 -24.33 -24.34 -4.38
CA THR A 430 -24.12 -25.36 -5.43
C THR A 430 -24.47 -24.85 -6.84
N SER A 431 -25.40 -23.90 -6.97
CA SER A 431 -25.81 -23.34 -8.26
C SER A 431 -25.04 -22.05 -8.60
N ALA A 432 -24.83 -21.81 -9.90
CA ALA A 432 -24.14 -20.61 -10.37
C ALA A 432 -24.88 -19.32 -9.96
N GLN A 433 -26.22 -19.33 -10.01
CA GLN A 433 -27.05 -18.19 -9.65
C GLN A 433 -26.93 -17.84 -8.16
N ALA A 434 -27.02 -18.85 -7.27
CA ALA A 434 -26.91 -18.63 -5.84
C ALA A 434 -25.52 -18.09 -5.44
N ARG A 435 -24.46 -18.48 -6.15
CA ARG A 435 -23.11 -17.93 -5.94
C ARG A 435 -23.01 -16.44 -6.31
N VAL A 436 -23.63 -16.05 -7.43
CA VAL A 436 -23.73 -14.63 -7.82
C VAL A 436 -24.51 -13.84 -6.75
N GLU A 437 -25.64 -14.37 -6.29
CA GLU A 437 -26.46 -13.72 -5.27
C GLU A 437 -25.71 -13.57 -3.93
N PHE A 438 -24.90 -14.55 -3.54
CA PHE A 438 -24.02 -14.46 -2.37
C PHE A 438 -23.04 -13.28 -2.50
N ILE A 439 -22.35 -13.16 -3.63
CA ILE A 439 -21.37 -12.08 -3.89
C ILE A 439 -22.04 -10.70 -3.90
N LEU A 440 -23.22 -10.59 -4.53
CA LEU A 440 -23.98 -9.33 -4.61
C LEU A 440 -24.59 -8.92 -3.25
N SER A 441 -25.07 -9.89 -2.47
CA SER A 441 -25.65 -9.62 -1.14
C SER A 441 -24.58 -9.21 -0.12
N ALA A 442 -23.36 -9.76 -0.24
CA ALA A 442 -22.21 -9.35 0.55
C ALA A 442 -21.57 -8.02 0.08
N GLY A 443 -22.02 -7.44 -1.05
CA GLY A 443 -21.49 -6.19 -1.59
C GLY A 443 -20.10 -6.31 -2.23
N TYR A 444 -19.64 -7.51 -2.54
CA TYR A 444 -18.33 -7.72 -3.20
C TYR A 444 -18.33 -7.28 -4.67
N ALA A 445 -19.51 -7.18 -5.29
CA ALA A 445 -19.70 -6.64 -6.63
C ALA A 445 -21.03 -5.86 -6.71
N GLY A 446 -21.09 -4.86 -7.59
CA GLY A 446 -22.29 -4.04 -7.81
C GLY A 446 -23.25 -4.58 -8.87
N THR A 447 -22.77 -5.47 -9.76
CA THR A 447 -23.56 -6.05 -10.86
C THR A 447 -23.25 -7.53 -11.02
N GLU A 448 -24.17 -8.27 -11.63
CA GLU A 448 -23.98 -9.70 -11.91
C GLU A 448 -22.76 -9.96 -12.82
N ASN A 449 -22.53 -9.11 -13.83
CA ASN A 449 -21.36 -9.22 -14.69
C ASN A 449 -20.05 -9.03 -13.92
N ALA A 450 -20.03 -8.07 -12.98
CA ALA A 450 -18.89 -7.86 -12.09
C ALA A 450 -18.66 -9.07 -11.16
N ALA A 451 -19.72 -9.63 -10.58
CA ALA A 451 -19.65 -10.84 -9.75
C ALA A 451 -19.10 -12.04 -10.53
N ARG A 452 -19.55 -12.23 -11.79
CA ARG A 452 -19.06 -13.28 -12.67
C ARG A 452 -17.59 -13.08 -13.06
N THR A 453 -17.16 -11.84 -13.29
CA THR A 453 -15.76 -11.50 -13.61
C THR A 453 -14.84 -11.80 -12.44
N LEU A 454 -15.25 -11.40 -11.23
CA LEU A 454 -14.56 -11.72 -9.97
C LEU A 454 -14.40 -13.23 -9.81
N MET A 455 -15.49 -13.99 -9.93
CA MET A 455 -15.42 -15.46 -9.83
C MET A 455 -14.54 -16.09 -10.92
N ALA A 456 -14.56 -15.56 -12.14
CA ALA A 456 -13.73 -16.06 -13.22
C ALA A 456 -12.24 -15.89 -12.90
N LEU A 457 -11.83 -14.74 -12.36
CA LEU A 457 -10.45 -14.52 -11.94
C LEU A 457 -10.08 -15.41 -10.75
N GLY A 458 -10.92 -15.44 -9.71
CA GLY A 458 -10.69 -16.24 -8.51
C GLY A 458 -10.56 -17.73 -8.82
N ARG A 459 -11.35 -18.28 -9.73
CA ARG A 459 -11.16 -19.66 -10.23
C ARG A 459 -9.83 -19.84 -10.95
N ASN A 460 -9.45 -18.91 -11.83
CA ASN A 460 -8.24 -19.07 -12.63
C ASN A 460 -6.99 -19.07 -11.74
N VAL A 461 -6.88 -18.08 -10.84
CA VAL A 461 -5.76 -17.97 -9.89
C VAL A 461 -5.80 -19.08 -8.85
N GLY A 462 -6.99 -19.38 -8.32
CA GLY A 462 -7.18 -20.38 -7.27
C GLY A 462 -6.82 -21.80 -7.75
N ASN A 463 -7.28 -22.18 -8.94
CA ASN A 463 -6.93 -23.46 -9.53
C ASN A 463 -5.44 -23.53 -9.89
N HIS A 464 -4.88 -22.45 -10.46
CA HIS A 464 -3.46 -22.39 -10.83
C HIS A 464 -2.53 -22.66 -9.64
N PHE A 465 -2.81 -22.05 -8.49
CA PHE A 465 -2.02 -22.23 -7.28
C PHE A 465 -2.48 -23.40 -6.38
N GLY A 466 -3.46 -24.19 -6.82
CA GLY A 466 -4.00 -25.32 -6.05
C GLY A 466 -4.72 -24.92 -4.75
N LEU A 467 -5.17 -23.67 -4.65
CA LEU A 467 -6.05 -23.18 -3.58
C LEU A 467 -7.49 -23.69 -3.82
N LEU A 468 -7.90 -23.84 -5.07
CA LEU A 468 -9.19 -24.42 -5.44
C LEU A 468 -8.95 -25.69 -6.27
N ASP A 469 -9.83 -26.68 -6.13
CA ASP A 469 -9.78 -27.93 -6.90
C ASP A 469 -10.40 -27.78 -8.31
N ALA A 470 -10.54 -28.90 -9.03
CA ALA A 470 -11.10 -28.92 -10.38
C ALA A 470 -12.57 -28.47 -10.41
N GLU A 471 -13.31 -28.68 -9.32
CA GLU A 471 -14.69 -28.25 -9.09
C GLU A 471 -14.78 -26.84 -8.47
N HIS A 472 -13.64 -26.20 -8.24
CA HIS A 472 -13.43 -24.90 -7.61
C HIS A 472 -13.81 -24.83 -6.11
N LEU A 473 -13.83 -25.96 -5.43
CA LEU A 473 -13.99 -26.03 -3.99
C LEU A 473 -12.64 -25.77 -3.28
N PRO A 474 -12.64 -25.14 -2.10
CA PRO A 474 -11.45 -24.95 -1.29
C PRO A 474 -10.68 -26.23 -0.96
N THR A 475 -9.37 -26.20 -1.19
CA THR A 475 -8.46 -27.29 -0.84
C THR A 475 -7.89 -27.13 0.58
N PRO A 476 -7.19 -28.14 1.14
CA PRO A 476 -6.46 -27.97 2.39
C PRO A 476 -5.43 -26.82 2.36
N VAL A 477 -4.86 -26.51 1.18
CA VAL A 477 -3.93 -25.39 1.02
C VAL A 477 -4.67 -24.06 1.16
N PHE A 478 -5.89 -23.95 0.64
CA PHE A 478 -6.73 -22.76 0.85
C PHE A 478 -7.06 -22.56 2.31
N GLU A 479 -7.47 -23.62 3.01
CA GLU A 479 -7.79 -23.50 4.43
C GLU A 479 -6.54 -23.10 5.23
N GLN A 480 -5.36 -23.69 4.94
CA GLN A 480 -4.09 -23.27 5.52
C GLN A 480 -3.78 -21.79 5.22
N PHE A 481 -4.03 -21.32 4.01
CA PHE A 481 -3.64 -19.98 3.60
C PHE A 481 -4.61 -18.90 4.11
N PHE A 482 -5.92 -19.16 4.09
CA PHE A 482 -6.94 -18.17 4.40
C PHE A 482 -7.62 -18.34 5.77
N HIS A 483 -7.16 -19.26 6.64
CA HIS A 483 -7.83 -19.57 7.92
C HIS A 483 -8.12 -18.32 8.79
N SER A 484 -7.27 -17.29 8.73
CA SER A 484 -7.37 -16.08 9.54
C SER A 484 -8.12 -14.93 8.85
N CYS A 485 -8.65 -15.14 7.64
CA CYS A 485 -9.25 -14.09 6.82
C CYS A 485 -10.77 -13.99 6.98
N SER A 486 -11.22 -12.89 7.59
CA SER A 486 -12.60 -12.44 7.50
C SER A 486 -12.72 -11.27 6.52
N LEU A 487 -13.65 -11.39 5.57
CA LEU A 487 -13.97 -10.33 4.60
C LEU A 487 -14.99 -9.33 5.18
N ASP A 488 -15.65 -9.67 6.30
CA ASP A 488 -16.77 -8.90 6.89
C ASP A 488 -16.31 -7.77 7.84
N ALA A 489 -15.06 -7.31 7.71
CA ALA A 489 -14.48 -6.25 8.54
C ALA A 489 -14.53 -4.86 7.88
#